data_AF-A0A356ZX92-F1
#
_entry.id   AF-A0A356ZX92-F1
#
_cell.length_a   1.000
_cell.length_b   1.000
_cell.length_c   1.000
_cell.angle_alpha   90.00
_cell.angle_beta   90.00
_cell.angle_gamma   90.00
#
_symmetry.space_group_name_H-M   'P 1'
#
loop_
_entity.id
_entity.type
_entity.pdbx_description
1 polymer ?
#
loop_
_entity_poly.entity_id
_entity_poly.type
_entity_poly.pdbx_seq_one_letter_code
_entity_poly.pdbx_strand_id
1 'polypeptide(L)' 'MPLGTHLYIPGYGYAVAQDTGSAIIGNRIDLCFNDQSQAINWGVRPLDVYILGN' A
#
# COMPACT_ATOMS: atom_id res chain seq x y z
N MET A 1 3.23 5.36 9.22
CA MET A 1 4.34 4.43 8.92
C MET A 1 5.50 5.22 8.32
N PRO A 2 6.77 4.98 8.68
CA PRO A 2 7.92 5.66 8.09
C PRO A 2 8.14 5.31 6.61
N LEU A 3 8.69 6.24 5.83
CA LEU A 3 9.20 5.94 4.50
C LEU A 3 10.37 4.94 4.59
N GLY A 4 10.51 4.11 3.55
CA GLY A 4 11.44 3.00 3.52
C GLY A 4 10.95 1.73 4.21
N THR A 5 9.77 1.73 4.85
CA THR A 5 9.21 0.52 5.45
C THR A 5 8.90 -0.53 4.38
N HIS A 6 9.39 -1.75 4.58
CA HIS A 6 9.15 -2.91 3.71
C HIS A 6 7.85 -3.61 4.10
N LEU A 7 7.05 -4.03 3.12
CA LEU A 7 5.70 -4.53 3.32
C LEU A 7 5.43 -5.76 2.45
N TYR A 8 4.57 -6.65 2.94
CA TYR A 8 3.84 -7.61 2.12
C TYR A 8 2.34 -7.33 2.18
N ILE A 9 1.73 -7.15 1.02
CA ILE A 9 0.33 -6.79 0.86
C ILE A 9 -0.34 -7.92 0.06
N PRO A 10 -1.23 -8.74 0.67
CA PRO A 10 -1.86 -9.85 -0.02
C PRO A 10 -2.56 -9.41 -1.31
N GLY A 11 -2.16 -10.01 -2.44
CA GLY A 11 -2.68 -9.68 -3.77
C GLY A 11 -1.93 -8.59 -4.53
N TYR A 12 -1.14 -7.75 -3.85
CA TYR A 12 -0.27 -6.75 -4.49
C TYR A 12 1.20 -7.21 -4.48
N GLY A 13 1.62 -7.86 -3.40
CA GLY A 13 2.95 -8.42 -3.22
C GLY A 13 3.83 -7.57 -2.32
N TYR A 14 5.14 -7.64 -2.58
CA TYR A 14 6.14 -6.87 -1.86
C TYR A 14 6.07 -5.38 -2.25
N ALA A 15 6.16 -4.49 -1.26
CA ALA A 15 6.13 -3.05 -1.45
C ALA A 15 7.07 -2.32 -0.49
N VAL A 16 7.44 -1.09 -0.86
CA VAL A 16 8.20 -0.17 0.00
C VAL A 16 7.41 1.14 0.10
N ALA A 17 7.28 1.67 1.32
CA ALA A 17 6.67 2.98 1.52
C ALA A 17 7.57 4.09 0.96
N GLN A 18 7.18 4.71 -0.16
CA GLN A 18 8.01 5.70 -0.87
C GLN A 18 7.39 7.10 -0.96
N ASP A 19 6.12 7.28 -0.58
CA ASP A 19 5.42 8.55 -0.67
C ASP A 19 4.42 8.76 0.48
N THR A 20 3.92 9.99 0.62
CA THR A 20 2.93 10.42 1.60
C THR A 20 1.82 11.22 0.93
N GLY A 21 0.61 11.21 1.51
CA GLY A 21 -0.50 12.02 1.03
C GLY A 21 -1.37 12.49 2.18
N SER A 22 -1.90 13.70 2.07
CA SER A 22 -2.73 14.31 3.13
C SER A 22 -4.01 13.52 3.44
N ALA A 23 -4.52 12.75 2.49
CA ALA A 23 -5.69 11.87 2.67
C ALA A 23 -5.34 10.47 3.24
N ILE A 24 -4.05 10.13 3.35
CA ILE A 24 -3.57 8.82 3.77
C ILE A 24 -3.10 8.92 5.23
N ILE A 25 -4.07 8.85 6.14
CA ILE A 25 -3.89 9.04 7.59
C ILE A 25 -4.23 7.74 8.34
N GLY A 26 -3.44 7.41 9.36
CA GLY A 26 -3.65 6.23 10.20
C GLY A 26 -3.24 4.93 9.51
N ASN A 27 -4.05 3.88 9.68
CA ASN A 27 -3.81 2.56 9.07
C ASN A 27 -4.41 2.50 7.66
N ARG A 28 -4.06 3.48 6.82
CA ARG A 28 -4.47 3.57 5.41
C ARG A 28 -3.22 3.60 4.54
N ILE A 29 -3.24 2.86 3.44
CA ILE A 29 -2.16 2.79 2.46
C ILE A 29 -2.78 3.04 1.08
N ASP A 30 -2.09 3.82 0.24
CA ASP A 30 -2.41 3.96 -1.18
C ASP A 30 -1.41 3.16 -2.00
N LEU A 31 -1.90 2.43 -3.01
CA LEU A 31 -1.09 1.53 -3.82
C LEU A 31 -0.95 2.10 -5.23
N CYS A 32 0.30 2.20 -5.68
CA CYS A 32 0.59 2.65 -7.03
C CYS A 32 0.34 1.52 -8.03
N PHE A 33 -0.47 1.77 -9.06
CA PHE A 33 -0.66 0.87 -10.19
C PHE A 33 -0.26 1.58 -11.48
N ASN A 34 0.22 0.82 -12.47
CA ASN A 34 0.61 1.37 -13.77
C ASN A 34 -0.59 1.79 -14.62
N ASP A 35 -1.77 1.23 -14.34
CA ASP A 35 -2.99 1.46 -15.12
C ASP A 35 -4.20 1.73 -14.21
N GLN A 36 -5.06 2.65 -14.64
CA GLN A 36 -6.24 3.06 -13.88
C GLN A 36 -7.24 1.91 -13.71
N SER A 37 -7.42 1.05 -14.71
CA SER A 37 -8.33 -0.09 -14.62
C SER A 37 -7.87 -1.09 -13.56
N GLN A 38 -6.56 -1.28 -13.39
CA GLN A 38 -6.00 -2.12 -12.31
C GLN A 38 -6.33 -1.53 -10.94
N ALA A 39 -6.15 -0.22 -10.76
CA ALA A 39 -6.49 0.47 -9.52
C ALA A 39 -8.00 0.38 -9.21
N ILE A 40 -8.86 0.52 -10.23
CA ILE A 40 -10.32 0.37 -10.08
C ILE A 40 -10.69 -1.07 -9.71
N ASN A 41 -10.11 -2.06 -10.40
CA ASN A 41 -10.35 -3.48 -10.12
C ASN A 41 -9.84 -3.89 -8.73
N TRP A 42 -8.78 -3.24 -8.25
CA TRP A 42 -8.32 -3.37 -6.87
C TRP A 42 -9.30 -2.71 -5.89
N GLY A 43 -9.64 -1.44 -6.08
CA GLY A 43 -10.56 -0.73 -5.20
C GLY A 43 -10.11 -0.64 -3.73
N VAL A 44 -10.89 0.04 -2.90
CA VAL A 44 -10.61 0.18 -1.47
C VAL A 44 -11.09 -1.06 -0.73
N ARG A 45 -10.21 -1.67 0.07
CA ARG A 45 -10.51 -2.89 0.81
C ARG A 45 -9.73 -2.97 2.12
N PRO A 46 -10.33 -3.44 3.23
CA PRO A 46 -9.60 -3.78 4.43
C PRO A 46 -8.81 -5.08 4.20
N LEU A 47 -7.52 -5.07 4.54
CA LEU A 47 -6.63 -6.22 4.43
C LEU A 47 -5.66 -6.22 5.60
N ASP A 48 -5.28 -7.41 6.05
CA ASP A 48 -4.13 -7.59 6.92
C ASP A 48 -2.86 -7.43 6.09
N VAL A 49 -2.11 -6.37 6.40
CA VAL A 49 -0.84 -6.03 5.77
C VAL A 49 0.29 -6.31 6.74
N TYR A 50 1.39 -6.85 6.23
CA TYR A 50 2.51 -7.28 7.04
C TYR A 50 3.67 -6.32 6.84
N ILE A 51 4.14 -5.72 7.93
CA ILE A 51 5.42 -5.01 7.94
C ILE A 51 6.51 -6.07 7.98
N LEU A 52 7.39 -6.04 6.98
CA LEU A 52 8.55 -6.91 6.93
C LEU A 52 9.63 -6.26 7.79
N GLY A 53 10.12 -7.00 8.78
CA GLY A 53 11.25 -6.57 9.59
C GLY A 53 12.52 -6.43 8.74
N ASN A 54 13.51 -5.74 9.31
CA ASN A 54 14.85 -5.65 8.72
C ASN A 54 15.58 -6.99 8.78
#